data_AF-A0A158S687-F1
#
_entry.id   AF-A0A158S687-F1
#
_cell.length_a   1.000
_cell.length_b   1.000
_cell.length_c   1.000
_cell.angle_alpha   90.00
_cell.angle_beta   90.00
_cell.angle_gamma   90.00
#
_symmetry.space_group_name_H-M   'P 1'
#
loop_
_entity.id
_entity.type
_entity.pdbx_description
1 polymer ?
#
loop_
_entity_poly.entity_id
_entity_poly.type
_entity_poly.pdbx_seq_one_letter_code
_entity_poly.pdbx_strand_id
1 'polypeptide(L)'
;MSTFPAEQPKPSPDAPPPADYQVPHAQRSLQHLERSHPSPADVTLALCKARTVSPDDLLPSEAIYDRDGKDLWSFEGPVPAHSSRHRWCWFSDMTPGAALVFKTYDSAPDVARCVPHVAFDNPDANHHAVPRASIEQRAIAYWF
;
A
#
# COMPACT_ATOMS: atom_id res chain seq x y z
N MET A 1 15.40 -23.83 -25.73
CA MET A 1 15.57 -22.37 -25.80
C MET A 1 14.17 -21.80 -26.05
N SER A 2 13.45 -21.41 -24.99
CA SER A 2 12.05 -20.96 -25.10
C SER A 2 12.05 -19.46 -25.34
N THR A 3 11.64 -19.03 -26.53
CA THR A 3 11.41 -17.63 -26.87
C THR A 3 10.15 -17.15 -26.14
N PHE A 4 10.30 -16.14 -25.29
CA PHE A 4 9.15 -15.40 -24.75
C PHE A 4 8.41 -14.69 -25.89
N PRO A 5 7.07 -14.65 -25.88
CA PRO A 5 6.32 -13.87 -26.86
C PRO A 5 6.66 -12.38 -26.73
N ALA A 6 6.65 -11.68 -27.87
CA ALA A 6 6.86 -10.24 -27.92
C ALA A 6 5.85 -9.53 -27.01
N GLU A 7 6.35 -8.58 -26.21
CA GLU A 7 5.55 -7.73 -25.33
C GLU A 7 4.51 -6.99 -26.17
N GLN A 8 3.23 -7.17 -25.85
CA GLN A 8 2.18 -6.44 -26.55
C GLN A 8 2.24 -4.96 -26.16
N PRO A 9 2.04 -4.04 -27.11
CA PRO A 9 2.04 -2.62 -26.81
C PRO A 9 0.95 -2.31 -25.78
N LYS A 10 1.34 -1.63 -24.71
CA LYS A 10 0.43 -1.18 -23.65
C LYS A 10 -0.68 -0.35 -24.29
N PRO A 11 -1.97 -0.64 -24.02
CA PRO A 11 -3.06 0.16 -24.56
C PRO A 11 -2.93 1.61 -24.07
N SER A 12 -3.37 2.55 -24.93
CA SER A 12 -3.47 3.96 -24.57
C SER A 12 -4.30 4.10 -23.28
N PRO A 13 -3.91 4.96 -22.33
CA PRO A 13 -4.72 5.22 -21.13
C PRO A 13 -6.13 5.74 -21.47
N ASP A 14 -6.31 6.32 -22.67
CA ASP A 14 -7.60 6.81 -23.16
C ASP A 14 -8.37 5.78 -24.03
N ALA A 15 -7.84 4.56 -24.19
CA ALA A 15 -8.54 3.54 -24.98
C ALA A 15 -9.81 3.08 -24.24
N PRO A 16 -10.97 3.01 -24.92
CA PRO A 16 -12.17 2.47 -24.30
C PRO A 16 -11.93 1.00 -23.90
N PRO A 17 -12.48 0.55 -22.77
CA PRO A 17 -12.35 -0.85 -22.37
C PRO A 17 -12.97 -1.76 -23.43
N PRO A 18 -12.47 -3.00 -23.58
CA PRO A 18 -13.04 -4.01 -24.49
C PRO A 18 -14.56 -4.16 -24.34
N ALA A 19 -15.27 -4.50 -25.41
CA ALA A 19 -16.73 -4.61 -25.41
C ALA A 19 -17.27 -5.69 -24.44
N ASP A 20 -16.43 -6.65 -24.07
CA ASP A 20 -16.68 -7.72 -23.10
C ASP A 20 -16.13 -7.42 -21.70
N TYR A 21 -15.54 -6.23 -21.48
CA TYR A 21 -15.01 -5.82 -20.19
C TYR A 21 -16.15 -5.56 -19.20
N GLN A 22 -16.36 -6.51 -18.30
CA GLN A 22 -17.24 -6.32 -17.16
C GLN A 22 -16.52 -5.52 -16.08
N VAL A 23 -17.03 -4.32 -15.79
CA VAL A 23 -16.58 -3.54 -14.63
C VAL A 23 -16.97 -4.32 -13.38
N PRO A 24 -16.02 -4.77 -12.54
CA PRO A 24 -16.36 -5.47 -11.30
C PRO A 24 -17.27 -4.59 -10.45
N HIS A 25 -18.36 -5.16 -9.92
CA HIS A 25 -19.31 -4.41 -9.09
C HIS A 25 -18.66 -3.86 -7.82
N ALA A 26 -17.59 -4.52 -7.36
CA ALA A 26 -16.83 -4.06 -6.24
C ALA A 26 -15.42 -4.66 -6.16
N GLN A 27 -14.53 -3.92 -5.50
CA GLN A 27 -13.09 -4.14 -5.48
C GLN A 27 -12.56 -3.89 -4.07
N ARG A 28 -11.73 -4.80 -3.56
CA ARG A 28 -11.04 -4.62 -2.27
C ARG A 28 -9.56 -4.84 -2.47
N SER A 29 -8.73 -3.90 -2.01
CA SER A 29 -7.28 -4.07 -1.95
C SER A 29 -6.85 -4.19 -0.50
N LEU A 30 -6.18 -5.29 -0.18
CA LEU A 30 -5.61 -5.56 1.14
C LEU A 30 -4.09 -5.56 1.04
N GLN A 31 -3.45 -4.91 2.00
CA GLN A 31 -2.02 -5.04 2.24
C GLN A 31 -1.80 -5.93 3.45
N HIS A 32 -0.87 -6.86 3.29
CA HIS A 32 -0.39 -7.75 4.31
C HIS A 32 1.10 -7.49 4.50
N LEU A 33 1.51 -7.19 5.74
CA LEU A 33 2.92 -6.99 6.09
C LEU A 33 3.33 -8.05 7.11
N GLU A 34 4.31 -8.87 6.74
CA GLU A 34 5.00 -9.79 7.65
C GLU A 34 6.38 -9.26 8.03
N ARG A 35 6.84 -9.65 9.22
CA ARG A 35 8.17 -9.35 9.70
C ARG A 35 8.98 -10.64 9.81
N SER A 36 10.29 -10.58 9.55
CA SER A 36 11.17 -11.76 9.58
C SER A 36 12.07 -11.88 10.82
N HIS A 37 12.07 -10.90 11.73
CA HIS A 37 13.03 -10.78 12.85
C HIS A 37 12.37 -10.45 14.20
N PRO A 38 13.02 -10.72 15.35
CA PRO A 38 12.47 -10.49 16.71
C PRO A 38 12.50 -9.02 17.15
N SER A 39 11.58 -8.63 18.04
CA SER A 39 11.42 -7.26 18.55
C SER A 39 12.50 -6.85 19.56
N PRO A 40 12.74 -5.55 19.78
CA PRO A 40 12.20 -4.41 19.02
C PRO A 40 12.87 -4.26 17.63
N ALA A 41 12.10 -3.82 16.63
CA ALA A 41 12.65 -3.41 15.34
C ALA A 41 13.27 -2.02 15.46
N ASP A 42 14.35 -1.75 14.73
CA ASP A 42 14.96 -0.42 14.61
C ASP A 42 14.03 0.59 13.92
N VAL A 43 13.34 0.18 12.85
CA VAL A 43 12.35 0.98 12.12
C VAL A 43 11.02 0.26 12.16
N THR A 44 10.01 0.82 12.82
CA THR A 44 8.69 0.18 13.03
C THR A 44 7.64 0.71 12.04
N LEU A 45 6.69 -0.13 11.65
CA LEU A 45 5.54 0.32 10.84
C LEU A 45 4.44 0.89 11.74
N ALA A 46 4.01 2.11 11.45
CA ALA A 46 2.80 2.70 11.98
C ALA A 46 1.67 2.70 10.93
N LEU A 47 0.44 2.52 11.40
CA LEU A 47 -0.80 2.58 10.65
C LEU A 47 -1.64 3.75 11.18
N CYS A 48 -2.19 4.57 10.29
CA CYS A 48 -3.15 5.59 10.66
C CYS A 48 -4.55 4.97 10.74
N LYS A 49 -5.27 5.25 11.83
CA LYS A 49 -6.65 4.80 12.01
C LYS A 49 -7.53 5.43 10.92
N ALA A 50 -8.03 4.62 9.99
CA ALA A 50 -8.80 5.08 8.82
C ALA A 50 -9.94 6.05 9.16
N ARG A 51 -10.67 5.84 10.26
CA ARG A 51 -11.77 6.72 10.70
C ARG A 51 -11.34 8.14 11.08
N THR A 52 -10.04 8.37 11.21
CA THR A 52 -9.47 9.68 11.54
C THR A 52 -8.88 10.40 10.34
N VAL A 53 -8.93 9.76 9.16
CA VAL A 53 -8.44 10.30 7.88
C VAL A 53 -9.65 10.85 7.12
N SER A 54 -9.68 12.17 6.92
CA SER A 54 -10.68 12.81 6.06
C SER A 54 -10.31 12.61 4.60
N PRO A 55 -11.28 12.54 3.66
CA PRO A 55 -10.99 12.64 2.24
C PRO A 55 -10.18 13.90 1.88
N ASP A 56 -10.45 15.03 2.55
CA ASP A 56 -9.70 16.27 2.35
C ASP A 56 -8.24 16.20 2.81
N ASP A 57 -7.91 15.22 3.67
CA ASP A 57 -6.53 14.99 4.09
C ASP A 57 -5.75 14.16 3.03
N LEU A 58 -6.39 13.67 1.97
CA LEU A 58 -5.77 12.83 0.94
C LEU A 58 -5.53 13.64 -0.34
N LEU A 59 -4.30 14.12 -0.51
CA LEU A 59 -3.91 14.90 -1.67
C LEU A 59 -3.64 13.97 -2.86
N PRO A 60 -4.20 14.25 -4.05
CA PRO A 60 -3.84 13.49 -5.25
C PRO A 60 -2.36 13.72 -5.56
N SER A 61 -1.62 12.65 -5.79
CA SER A 61 -0.20 12.69 -6.13
C SER A 61 0.08 11.65 -7.20
N GLU A 62 0.99 11.98 -8.11
CA GLU A 62 1.47 11.03 -9.10
C GLU A 62 2.63 10.22 -8.52
N ALA A 63 2.47 8.90 -8.49
CA ALA A 63 3.55 7.97 -8.18
C ALA A 63 4.22 7.55 -9.49
N ILE A 64 5.46 7.99 -9.67
CA ILE A 64 6.25 7.72 -10.88
C ILE A 64 7.20 6.56 -10.60
N TYR A 65 7.12 5.52 -11.43
CA TYR A 65 8.07 4.43 -11.44
C TYR A 65 9.08 4.66 -12.56
N ASP A 66 10.28 5.11 -12.19
CA ASP A 66 11.38 5.31 -13.11
C ASP A 66 12.38 4.14 -13.08
N ARG A 67 13.13 4.00 -14.18
CA ARG A 67 14.35 3.21 -14.24
C ARG A 67 15.36 3.94 -15.11
N ASP A 68 16.57 4.13 -14.59
CA ASP A 68 17.65 4.84 -15.26
C ASP A 68 17.25 6.26 -15.73
N GLY A 69 16.44 6.96 -14.93
CA GLY A 69 15.97 8.31 -15.22
C GLY A 69 14.91 8.40 -16.32
N LYS A 70 14.29 7.28 -16.69
CA LYS A 70 13.15 7.23 -17.60
C LYS A 70 11.90 6.76 -16.88
N ASP A 71 10.85 7.55 -16.98
CA ASP A 71 9.54 7.20 -16.46
C ASP A 71 9.00 6.02 -17.26
N LEU A 72 8.81 4.88 -16.59
CA LEU A 72 8.27 3.66 -17.21
C LEU A 72 6.74 3.67 -17.16
N TRP A 73 6.18 4.09 -16.03
CA TRP A 73 4.75 4.24 -15.82
C TRP A 73 4.48 5.08 -14.56
N SER A 74 3.28 5.63 -14.48
CA SER A 74 2.78 6.33 -13.30
C SER A 74 1.35 5.93 -12.98
N PHE A 75 0.92 6.26 -11.77
CA PHE A 75 -0.48 6.19 -11.34
C PHE A 75 -0.76 7.26 -10.29
N GLU A 76 -1.99 7.75 -10.24
CA GLU A 76 -2.44 8.64 -9.18
C GLU A 76 -2.69 7.83 -7.90
N GLY A 77 -2.09 8.28 -6.79
CA GLY A 77 -2.30 7.73 -5.46
C GLY A 77 -2.51 8.86 -4.44
N PRO A 78 -3.28 8.62 -3.38
CA PRO A 78 -3.47 9.61 -2.33
C PRO A 78 -2.24 9.70 -1.44
N VAL A 79 -1.74 10.91 -1.21
CA VAL A 79 -0.72 11.22 -0.21
C VAL A 79 -1.37 11.95 0.97
N PRO A 80 -1.22 11.45 2.22
CA PRO A 80 -1.84 12.06 3.38
C PRO A 80 -1.17 13.40 3.75
N ALA A 81 -1.94 14.47 3.79
CA ALA A 81 -1.55 15.74 4.40
C ALA A 81 -1.54 15.63 5.94
N HIS A 82 -0.73 16.46 6.60
CA HIS A 82 -0.73 16.51 8.06
C HIS A 82 -2.10 16.94 8.61
N SER A 83 -2.60 16.21 9.60
CA SER A 83 -3.85 16.52 10.30
C SER A 83 -3.73 16.13 11.77
N SER A 84 -4.07 17.05 12.68
CA SER A 84 -4.08 16.79 14.13
C SER A 84 -5.14 15.76 14.57
N ARG A 85 -6.09 15.45 13.66
CA ARG A 85 -7.10 14.41 13.85
C ARG A 85 -6.52 13.01 13.71
N HIS A 86 -5.46 12.84 12.92
CA HIS A 86 -4.86 11.54 12.67
C HIS A 86 -4.48 10.84 13.97
N ARG A 87 -4.81 9.56 14.05
CA ARG A 87 -4.46 8.70 15.18
C ARG A 87 -3.63 7.54 14.64
N TRP A 88 -2.34 7.58 14.93
CA TRP A 88 -1.38 6.57 14.53
C TRP A 88 -1.28 5.48 15.60
N CYS A 89 -1.25 4.23 15.17
CA CYS A 89 -0.97 3.08 16.01
C CYS A 89 0.14 2.24 15.37
N TRP A 90 0.93 1.57 16.19
CA TRP A 90 1.92 0.61 15.75
C TRP A 90 1.89 -0.58 16.68
N PHE A 91 2.42 -1.71 16.20
CA PHE A 91 2.56 -2.90 17.01
C PHE A 91 4.04 -3.04 17.42
N SER A 92 4.35 -2.61 18.64
CA SER A 92 5.73 -2.51 19.14
C SER A 92 6.43 -3.86 19.29
N ASP A 93 5.66 -4.93 19.53
CA ASP A 93 6.19 -6.29 19.72
C ASP A 93 5.76 -7.26 18.61
N MET A 94 5.94 -6.83 17.35
CA MET A 94 5.64 -7.67 16.19
C MET A 94 6.66 -8.81 16.05
N THR A 95 6.23 -10.04 16.35
CA THR A 95 7.04 -11.25 16.21
C THR A 95 7.06 -11.77 14.76
N PRO A 96 8.00 -12.63 14.36
CA PRO A 96 8.08 -13.14 12.99
C PRO A 96 6.85 -13.91 12.47
N GLY A 97 5.97 -14.35 13.36
CA GLY A 97 4.70 -15.02 13.01
C GLY A 97 3.50 -14.07 13.00
N ALA A 98 3.71 -12.79 13.27
CA ALA A 98 2.66 -11.78 13.29
C ALA A 98 2.55 -11.11 11.92
N ALA A 99 1.32 -10.82 11.52
CA ALA A 99 1.03 -10.07 10.31
C ALA A 99 0.07 -8.91 10.61
N LEU A 100 0.30 -7.80 9.92
CA LEU A 100 -0.66 -6.70 9.87
C LEU A 100 -1.43 -6.78 8.56
N VAL A 101 -2.76 -6.87 8.65
CA VAL A 101 -3.65 -6.84 7.50
C VAL A 101 -4.50 -5.59 7.56
N PHE A 102 -4.45 -4.78 6.52
CA PHE A 102 -5.23 -3.55 6.42
C PHE A 102 -5.67 -3.30 4.97
N LYS A 103 -6.70 -2.46 4.82
CA LYS A 103 -7.36 -2.22 3.54
C LYS A 103 -6.92 -0.90 2.94
N THR A 104 -6.52 -0.91 1.68
CA THR A 104 -6.02 0.25 0.93
C THR A 104 -6.97 0.72 -0.15
N TYR A 105 -8.03 -0.04 -0.44
CA TYR A 105 -9.10 0.38 -1.33
C TYR A 105 -10.38 -0.43 -1.07
N ASP A 106 -11.51 0.24 -1.26
CA ASP A 106 -12.84 -0.37 -1.32
C ASP A 106 -13.71 0.40 -2.31
N SER A 107 -14.55 -0.30 -3.06
CA SER A 107 -15.57 0.31 -3.90
C SER A 107 -16.78 0.82 -3.09
N ALA A 108 -17.02 0.27 -1.90
CA ALA A 108 -18.04 0.81 -1.00
C ALA A 108 -17.57 2.17 -0.44
N PRO A 109 -18.38 3.24 -0.56
CA PRO A 109 -17.97 4.60 -0.19
C PRO A 109 -17.95 4.86 1.32
N ASP A 110 -18.66 4.06 2.11
CA ASP A 110 -18.91 4.25 3.55
C ASP A 110 -17.94 3.49 4.47
N VAL A 111 -16.96 2.79 3.89
CA VAL A 111 -15.95 2.03 4.61
C VAL A 111 -14.57 2.67 4.46
N ALA A 112 -13.59 2.19 5.24
CA ALA A 112 -12.21 2.62 5.06
C ALA A 112 -11.75 2.37 3.62
N ARG A 113 -11.27 3.41 2.92
CA ARG A 113 -10.75 3.32 1.55
C ARG A 113 -9.25 3.62 1.46
N CYS A 114 -8.66 4.13 2.53
CA CYS A 114 -7.23 4.38 2.64
C CYS A 114 -6.81 4.17 4.09
N VAL A 115 -5.69 3.46 4.29
CA VAL A 115 -5.00 3.36 5.57
C VAL A 115 -3.57 3.85 5.32
N PRO A 116 -3.30 5.14 5.57
CA PRO A 116 -1.95 5.66 5.55
C PRO A 116 -1.06 4.84 6.48
N HIS A 117 0.15 4.52 6.04
CA HIS A 117 1.13 3.80 6.83
C HIS A 117 2.51 4.32 6.51
N VAL A 118 3.39 4.29 7.51
CA VAL A 118 4.74 4.84 7.39
C VAL A 118 5.67 4.09 8.33
N ALA A 119 6.94 4.01 7.95
CA ALA A 119 7.98 3.51 8.82
C ALA A 119 8.56 4.67 9.65
N PHE A 120 8.86 4.44 10.93
CA PHE A 120 9.49 5.44 11.79
C PHE A 120 10.58 4.80 12.65
N ASP A 121 11.58 5.59 13.03
CA ASP A 121 12.66 5.15 13.93
C ASP A 121 12.07 4.85 15.31
N ASN A 122 12.25 3.61 15.77
CA ASN A 122 11.71 3.16 17.04
C ASN A 122 12.58 3.66 18.20
N PRO A 123 12.08 4.55 19.08
CA PRO A 123 12.87 5.06 20.19
C PRO A 123 13.22 3.97 21.22
N ASP A 124 12.48 2.86 21.24
CA ASP A 124 12.72 1.73 22.14
C ASP A 124 13.74 0.72 21.56
N ALA A 125 14.19 0.92 20.32
CA ALA A 125 15.23 0.08 19.72
C ALA A 125 16.59 0.37 20.35
N ASN A 126 17.24 -0.67 20.86
CA ASN A 126 18.62 -0.57 21.33
C ASN A 126 19.60 -0.61 20.14
N HIS A 127 20.88 -0.30 20.40
CA HIS A 127 21.95 -0.31 19.39
C HIS A 127 22.28 -1.70 18.81
N HIS A 128 21.66 -2.77 19.34
CA HIS A 128 21.74 -4.14 18.84
C HIS A 128 20.45 -4.58 18.12
N ALA A 129 19.49 -3.68 17.91
CA ALA A 129 18.26 -3.98 17.20
C ALA A 129 18.59 -4.44 15.78
N VAL A 130 17.94 -5.51 15.35
CA VAL A 130 18.13 -6.07 14.01
C VAL A 130 17.39 -5.18 13.01
N PRO A 131 18.01 -4.80 11.87
CA PRO A 131 17.35 -4.06 10.82
C PRO A 131 16.02 -4.68 10.40
N ARG A 132 14.96 -3.87 10.32
CA ARG A 132 13.65 -4.35 9.88
C ARG A 132 13.72 -4.79 8.43
N ALA A 133 13.49 -6.08 8.22
CA ALA A 133 13.04 -6.64 6.95
C ALA A 133 11.53 -6.93 7.03
N SER A 134 10.81 -6.57 5.97
CA SER A 134 9.37 -6.83 5.87
C SER A 134 8.98 -7.17 4.44
N ILE A 135 7.95 -8.02 4.30
CA ILE A 135 7.38 -8.41 3.02
C ILE A 135 5.99 -7.80 2.92
N GLU A 136 5.77 -6.96 1.91
CA GLU A 136 4.45 -6.47 1.57
C GLU A 136 3.81 -7.36 0.51
N GLN A 137 2.62 -7.86 0.79
CA GLN A 137 1.78 -8.57 -0.18
C GLN A 137 0.48 -7.80 -0.40
N ARG A 138 0.08 -7.67 -1.66
CA ARG A 138 -1.20 -7.07 -2.06
C ARG A 138 -2.14 -8.14 -2.58
N ALA A 139 -3.35 -8.18 -2.03
CA ALA A 139 -4.42 -9.06 -2.49
C ALA A 139 -5.59 -8.20 -2.98
N ILE A 140 -6.14 -8.55 -4.15
CA ILE A 140 -7.30 -7.87 -4.72
C ILE A 140 -8.43 -8.87 -4.91
N ALA A 141 -9.62 -8.53 -4.40
CA ALA A 141 -10.83 -9.30 -4.60
C ALA A 141 -11.76 -8.60 -5.59
N TYR A 142 -12.22 -9.35 -6.59
CA TYR A 142 -13.18 -8.93 -7.60
C TYR A 142 -14.39 -9.86 -7.58
N TRP A 143 -15.59 -9.32 -7.81
CA TRP A 143 -16.80 -10.10 -8.02
C TRP A 143 -17.77 -9.37 -8.96
N PHE A 144 -18.70 -10.15 -9.50
CA PHE A 144 -19.68 -9.77 -10.51
C PHE A 144 -21.09 -9.99 -9.99
#